data_AF-A0A6V7Y970-F1
#
_entry.id   AF-A0A6V7Y970-F1
#
_cell.length_a   1.000
_cell.length_b   1.000
_cell.length_c   1.000
_cell.angle_alpha   90.00
_cell.angle_beta   90.00
_cell.angle_gamma   90.00
#
_symmetry.space_group_name_H-M   'P 1'
#
loop_
_entity.id
_entity.type
_entity.pdbx_description
1 polymer ?
#
loop_
_entity_poly.entity_id
_entity_poly.type
_entity_poly.pdbx_seq_one_letter_code
_entity_poly.pdbx_strand_id
1 'polypeptide(L)'
;MSFHKIDKDSINSITNALDFFQVPPTNVSISSSKVFEILPSNPLTDTPYHFKIHSSQNYIDLSKIYLFTEFRIKKEGDDGRLVKLAATDNVAPIQLIGQTFINNMRINVNGREIFNSNSLYAYKTYFSHELSYSQGAKSSHLNAAGYYYDSDIKLEDGTAYNARKNLFSSSKTAQFISKLDADIFNQPLYLINHCEIDIELLPNDTKFVLIAPPVLGIDQPITYNFEVVSCKLYVKKIDLMDGLSLDIARKLETKPARYSIRKTMMKPLFISQGRYEFNANLFMDQIPRRITLGLVANSDYVGSINRSPFNFQHFNVREISIIANGRPYPQASYDFDYKNGRYVRAFHDMNEAIGYTNTSENNGITYQQFGKTHCIYVFNLTNSGDDNSGTFDLIKNGTTAINIKFSQPVPEGGVMLVVMGEADSLIMLDKNRTIASDTTI
;
A
#
# COMPACT_ATOMS: atom_id res chain seq x y z
N MET A 1 52.03 -16.95 25.87
CA MET A 1 51.41 -15.64 25.58
C MET A 1 50.14 -15.55 26.40
N SER A 2 50.03 -14.54 27.25
CA SER A 2 48.86 -14.38 28.12
C SER A 2 47.78 -13.63 27.36
N PHE A 3 46.83 -14.37 26.79
CA PHE A 3 45.66 -13.79 26.13
C PHE A 3 44.64 -13.43 27.20
N HIS A 4 44.17 -12.18 27.18
CA HIS A 4 43.08 -11.72 28.02
C HIS A 4 41.95 -11.25 27.11
N LYS A 5 40.71 -11.44 27.55
CA LYS A 5 39.57 -10.84 26.88
C LYS A 5 39.66 -9.32 26.99
N ILE A 6 39.14 -8.64 25.97
CA ILE A 6 38.97 -7.17 26.01
C ILE A 6 38.05 -6.78 27.18
N ASP A 7 37.01 -7.57 27.42
CA ASP A 7 36.12 -7.44 28.58
C ASP A 7 35.85 -8.82 29.19
N LYS A 8 35.83 -8.92 30.51
CA LYS A 8 35.59 -10.18 31.24
C LYS A 8 34.22 -10.80 30.92
N ASP A 9 33.24 -9.97 30.61
CA ASP A 9 31.84 -10.34 30.33
C ASP A 9 31.61 -10.60 28.83
N SER A 10 32.61 -10.35 27.98
CA SER A 10 32.55 -10.69 26.55
C SER A 10 32.44 -12.21 26.37
N ILE A 11 31.37 -12.66 25.71
CA ILE A 11 31.11 -14.07 25.42
C ILE A 11 32.22 -14.60 24.50
N ASN A 12 32.68 -15.82 24.75
CA ASN A 12 33.63 -16.49 23.88
C ASN A 12 32.94 -16.86 22.56
N SER A 13 33.40 -16.31 21.44
CA SER A 13 33.01 -16.78 20.11
C SER A 13 34.22 -17.44 19.44
N ILE A 14 33.98 -18.56 18.76
CA ILE A 14 34.94 -19.13 17.80
C ILE A 14 34.55 -18.65 16.39
N THR A 15 35.51 -18.56 15.48
CA THR A 15 35.20 -18.23 14.08
C THR A 15 34.39 -19.37 13.46
N ASN A 16 33.34 -19.03 12.70
CA ASN A 16 32.50 -20.01 11.98
C ASN A 16 33.32 -20.89 11.02
N ALA A 17 34.51 -20.45 10.60
CA ALA A 17 35.42 -21.23 9.76
C ALA A 17 36.04 -22.45 10.48
N LEU A 18 35.88 -22.56 11.80
CA LEU A 18 36.37 -23.70 12.61
C LEU A 18 35.23 -24.62 13.09
N ASP A 19 33.99 -24.37 12.69
CA ASP A 19 32.85 -25.22 13.04
C ASP A 19 32.64 -26.35 12.02
N PHE A 20 33.62 -27.24 11.95
CA PHE A 20 33.66 -28.31 10.95
C PHE A 20 32.59 -29.40 11.12
N PHE A 21 31.90 -29.44 12.27
CA PHE A 21 30.99 -30.53 12.64
C PHE A 21 29.53 -30.08 12.80
N GLN A 22 29.24 -28.78 12.77
CA GLN A 22 27.88 -28.27 12.79
C GLN A 22 27.28 -28.32 11.38
N VAL A 23 26.34 -29.25 11.19
CA VAL A 23 25.52 -29.31 9.98
C VAL A 23 24.39 -28.27 10.13
N PRO A 24 24.07 -27.48 9.09
CA PRO A 24 22.92 -26.59 9.13
C PRO A 24 21.63 -27.34 9.53
N PRO A 25 20.76 -26.72 10.34
CA PRO A 25 19.54 -27.39 10.80
C PRO A 25 18.61 -27.72 9.64
N THR A 26 18.08 -28.94 9.61
CA THR A 26 17.12 -29.39 8.61
C THR A 26 15.70 -28.96 8.98
N ASN A 27 14.98 -28.31 8.07
CA ASN A 27 13.56 -28.03 8.25
C ASN A 27 12.73 -29.31 8.07
N VAL A 28 12.13 -29.79 9.16
CA VAL A 28 11.28 -31.00 9.19
C VAL A 28 9.79 -30.69 9.34
N SER A 29 9.39 -29.42 9.19
CA SER A 29 8.00 -28.98 9.42
C SER A 29 7.08 -29.08 8.20
N ILE A 30 7.64 -28.87 7.00
CA ILE A 30 6.91 -28.79 5.73
C ILE A 30 7.22 -30.03 4.90
N SER A 31 6.18 -30.73 4.43
CA SER A 31 6.29 -31.89 3.55
C SER A 31 6.34 -31.49 2.08
N SER A 32 5.49 -30.54 1.68
CA SER A 32 5.45 -30.04 0.32
C SER A 32 4.93 -28.61 0.27
N SER A 33 5.34 -27.85 -0.75
CA SER A 33 4.77 -26.53 -1.04
C SER A 33 4.45 -26.42 -2.52
N LYS A 34 3.26 -25.92 -2.85
CA LYS A 34 2.77 -25.81 -4.24
C LYS A 34 2.12 -24.45 -4.44
N VAL A 35 2.23 -23.92 -5.65
CA VAL A 35 1.55 -22.69 -6.07
C VAL A 35 0.36 -23.08 -6.94
N PHE A 36 -0.82 -22.60 -6.59
CA PHE A 36 -2.06 -22.84 -7.31
C PHE A 36 -2.46 -21.58 -8.08
N GLU A 37 -2.82 -21.77 -9.35
CA GLU A 37 -3.47 -20.74 -10.16
C GLU A 37 -4.98 -20.81 -9.92
N ILE A 38 -5.57 -19.67 -9.56
CA ILE A 38 -7.01 -19.50 -9.34
C ILE A 38 -7.50 -18.45 -10.32
N LEU A 39 -8.52 -18.82 -11.10
CA LEU A 39 -9.18 -17.93 -12.04
C LEU A 39 -10.34 -17.20 -11.36
N PRO A 40 -10.75 -16.02 -11.88
CA PRO A 40 -11.95 -15.35 -11.40
C PRO A 40 -13.18 -16.23 -11.66
N SER A 41 -14.14 -16.16 -10.74
CA SER A 41 -15.38 -16.94 -10.77
C SER A 41 -16.36 -16.41 -11.82
N ASN A 42 -16.22 -15.14 -12.19
CA ASN A 42 -17.02 -14.43 -13.17
C ASN A 42 -16.16 -14.00 -14.39
N PRO A 43 -16.78 -13.76 -15.56
CA PRO A 43 -16.09 -13.20 -16.72
C PRO A 43 -15.45 -11.85 -16.40
N LEU A 44 -14.32 -11.53 -17.04
CA LEU A 44 -13.61 -10.25 -16.85
C LEU A 44 -14.35 -9.02 -17.37
N THR A 45 -15.44 -9.22 -18.11
CA THR A 45 -16.37 -8.15 -18.51
C THR A 45 -17.25 -7.68 -17.35
N ASP A 46 -17.45 -8.54 -16.35
CA ASP A 46 -18.35 -8.31 -15.24
C ASP A 46 -17.50 -7.93 -14.04
N THR A 47 -17.75 -6.75 -13.48
CA THR A 47 -17.05 -6.28 -12.28
C THR A 47 -18.04 -6.26 -11.10
N PRO A 48 -17.59 -6.55 -9.87
CA PRO A 48 -16.22 -6.84 -9.44
C PRO A 48 -15.72 -8.26 -9.78
N TYR A 49 -14.40 -8.46 -9.77
CA TYR A 49 -13.77 -9.78 -9.99
C TYR A 49 -13.73 -10.59 -8.70
N HIS A 50 -14.27 -11.81 -8.74
CA HIS A 50 -14.39 -12.68 -7.57
C HIS A 50 -13.41 -13.84 -7.61
N PHE A 51 -12.48 -13.92 -6.65
CA PHE A 51 -11.60 -15.07 -6.46
C PHE A 51 -12.02 -15.83 -5.21
N LYS A 52 -12.10 -17.15 -5.32
CA LYS A 52 -12.45 -18.03 -4.21
C LYS A 52 -11.35 -19.05 -3.97
N ILE A 53 -10.76 -19.01 -2.78
CA ILE A 53 -9.83 -20.01 -2.29
C ILE A 53 -10.64 -21.00 -1.44
N HIS A 54 -11.01 -22.12 -2.05
CA HIS A 54 -11.77 -23.15 -1.35
C HIS A 54 -11.01 -23.73 -0.16
N SER A 55 -11.79 -24.05 0.88
CA SER A 55 -11.34 -24.78 2.07
C SER A 55 -10.62 -26.07 1.66
N SER A 56 -9.38 -26.25 2.11
CA SER A 56 -8.59 -27.46 1.89
C SER A 56 -7.81 -27.85 3.13
N GLN A 57 -7.23 -29.06 3.13
CA GLN A 57 -6.38 -29.54 4.22
C GLN A 57 -5.03 -28.81 4.29
N ASN A 58 -4.64 -28.13 3.21
CA ASN A 58 -3.38 -27.39 3.13
C ASN A 58 -3.48 -26.08 3.91
N TYR A 59 -2.35 -25.63 4.45
CA TYR A 59 -2.20 -24.30 5.00
C TYR A 59 -1.97 -23.30 3.86
N ILE A 60 -2.40 -22.05 4.02
CA ILE A 60 -2.22 -21.01 3.00
C ILE A 60 -1.12 -20.05 3.44
N ASP A 61 -0.12 -19.84 2.59
CA ASP A 61 0.92 -18.85 2.83
C ASP A 61 0.38 -17.46 2.49
N LEU A 62 -0.15 -16.76 3.50
CA LEU A 62 -0.74 -15.44 3.36
C LEU A 62 0.27 -14.39 2.87
N SER A 63 1.57 -14.61 3.08
CA SER A 63 2.62 -13.71 2.59
C SER A 63 2.88 -13.84 1.08
N LYS A 64 2.40 -14.93 0.47
CA LYS A 64 2.64 -15.31 -0.93
C LYS A 64 1.34 -15.47 -1.71
N ILE A 65 0.52 -14.41 -1.69
CA ILE A 65 -0.67 -14.27 -2.52
C ILE A 65 -0.41 -13.17 -3.55
N TYR A 66 -0.32 -13.58 -4.82
CA TYR A 66 0.04 -12.71 -5.92
C TYR A 66 -1.10 -12.61 -6.92
N LEU A 67 -1.41 -11.39 -7.35
CA LEU A 67 -2.31 -11.11 -8.44
C LEU A 67 -1.49 -10.93 -9.71
N PHE A 68 -1.81 -11.71 -10.73
CA PHE A 68 -1.30 -11.55 -12.08
C PHE A 68 -2.38 -10.89 -12.94
N THR A 69 -1.99 -9.88 -13.69
CA THR A 69 -2.87 -9.12 -14.57
C THR A 69 -2.23 -8.87 -15.91
N GLU A 70 -3.01 -8.94 -16.98
CA GLU A 70 -2.61 -8.50 -18.31
C GLU A 70 -3.56 -7.41 -18.77
N PHE A 71 -3.01 -6.26 -19.16
CA PHE A 71 -3.79 -5.09 -19.55
C PHE A 71 -3.56 -4.72 -21.02
N ARG A 72 -4.52 -3.99 -21.60
CA ARG A 72 -4.39 -3.35 -22.92
C ARG A 72 -5.00 -1.95 -22.89
N ILE A 73 -4.42 -1.03 -23.66
CA ILE A 73 -4.99 0.29 -23.89
C ILE A 73 -5.40 0.40 -25.37
N LYS A 74 -6.62 0.87 -25.63
CA LYS A 74 -7.12 1.19 -26.98
C LYS A 74 -7.61 2.62 -27.02
N LYS A 75 -7.74 3.15 -28.23
CA LYS A 75 -8.32 4.46 -28.51
C LYS A 75 -9.70 4.29 -29.12
N GLU A 76 -10.62 5.18 -28.81
CA GLU A 76 -11.90 5.27 -29.51
C GLU A 76 -11.70 6.05 -30.82
N GLY A 77 -12.09 5.45 -31.94
CA GLY A 77 -12.09 6.10 -33.25
C GLY A 77 -13.32 6.98 -33.45
N ASP A 78 -13.36 7.73 -34.55
CA ASP A 78 -14.45 8.66 -34.86
C ASP A 78 -15.82 7.96 -35.03
N ASP A 79 -15.81 6.65 -35.32
CA ASP A 79 -17.01 5.80 -35.43
C ASP A 79 -17.43 5.15 -34.11
N GLY A 80 -16.80 5.52 -32.98
CA GLY A 80 -17.04 4.95 -31.65
C GLY A 80 -16.42 3.56 -31.46
N ARG A 81 -15.68 3.02 -32.43
CA ARG A 81 -15.04 1.71 -32.30
C ARG A 81 -13.66 1.83 -31.67
N LEU A 82 -13.28 0.81 -30.92
CA LEU A 82 -11.95 0.73 -30.32
C LEU A 82 -10.90 0.34 -31.37
N VAL A 83 -10.01 1.28 -31.67
CA VAL A 83 -8.86 1.12 -32.58
C VAL A 83 -7.55 1.01 -31.80
N LYS A 84 -6.50 0.52 -32.48
CA LYS A 84 -5.16 0.43 -31.89
C LYS A 84 -4.55 1.83 -31.72
N LEU A 85 -3.71 1.97 -30.70
CA LEU A 85 -2.91 3.18 -30.49
C LEU A 85 -1.95 3.42 -31.67
N ALA A 86 -1.90 4.66 -32.14
CA ALA A 86 -0.89 5.15 -33.06
C ALA A 86 0.39 5.57 -32.30
N ALA A 87 1.51 5.71 -33.01
CA ALA A 87 2.77 6.16 -32.41
C ALA A 87 2.68 7.60 -31.84
N THR A 88 1.76 8.41 -32.36
CA THR A 88 1.50 9.77 -31.90
C THR A 88 0.59 9.86 -30.69
N ASP A 89 -0.11 8.77 -30.32
CA ASP A 89 -0.97 8.78 -29.15
C ASP A 89 -0.14 8.93 -27.87
N ASN A 90 -0.57 9.82 -26.98
CA ASN A 90 0.14 10.13 -25.75
C ASN A 90 -0.68 9.68 -24.55
N VAL A 91 -0.54 8.40 -24.19
CA VAL A 91 -1.25 7.80 -23.06
C VAL A 91 -0.36 6.80 -22.33
N ALA A 92 -0.37 6.85 -21.00
CA ALA A 92 0.30 5.89 -20.13
C ALA A 92 -0.63 5.51 -18.97
N PRO A 93 -0.52 4.29 -18.41
CA PRO A 93 -1.20 3.98 -17.15
C PRO A 93 -0.56 4.73 -15.97
N ILE A 94 -1.28 4.89 -14.87
CA ILE A 94 -0.77 5.37 -13.57
C ILE A 94 0.31 4.46 -12.99
N GLN A 95 1.01 4.94 -11.95
CA GLN A 95 2.07 4.17 -11.30
C GLN A 95 1.52 2.92 -10.64
N LEU A 96 2.32 1.85 -10.61
CA LEU A 96 2.01 0.60 -9.90
C LEU A 96 0.68 -0.01 -10.40
N ILE A 97 0.43 0.05 -11.70
CA ILE A 97 -0.84 -0.34 -12.31
C ILE A 97 -1.28 -1.76 -11.96
N GLY A 98 -0.35 -2.67 -11.66
CA GLY A 98 -0.65 -4.04 -11.20
C GLY A 98 -1.37 -4.11 -9.85
N GLN A 99 -1.49 -3.00 -9.11
CA GLN A 99 -2.31 -2.90 -7.91
C GLN A 99 -3.26 -1.68 -7.94
N THR A 100 -2.81 -0.55 -8.48
CA THR A 100 -3.57 0.71 -8.44
C THR A 100 -4.75 0.75 -9.40
N PHE A 101 -4.86 -0.23 -10.30
CA PHE A 101 -6.09 -0.43 -11.07
C PHE A 101 -7.29 -0.82 -10.20
N ILE A 102 -7.07 -1.30 -8.97
CA ILE A 102 -8.13 -1.69 -8.03
C ILE A 102 -8.61 -0.45 -7.26
N ASN A 103 -9.91 -0.19 -7.34
CA ASN A 103 -10.63 0.83 -6.58
C ASN A 103 -10.88 0.32 -5.15
N ASN A 104 -11.61 -0.80 -5.07
CA ASN A 104 -11.98 -1.42 -3.81
C ASN A 104 -11.61 -2.89 -3.79
N MET A 105 -11.07 -3.34 -2.66
CA MET A 105 -10.82 -4.74 -2.37
C MET A 105 -11.53 -5.13 -1.08
N ARG A 106 -12.29 -6.22 -1.12
CA ARG A 106 -12.88 -6.85 0.06
C ARG A 106 -12.36 -8.28 0.21
N ILE A 107 -12.08 -8.67 1.45
CA ILE A 107 -11.65 -10.01 1.77
C ILE A 107 -12.52 -10.54 2.89
N ASN A 108 -13.17 -11.66 2.61
CA ASN A 108 -13.91 -12.44 3.58
C ASN A 108 -13.16 -13.73 3.86
N VAL A 109 -13.08 -14.10 5.14
CA VAL A 109 -12.60 -15.42 5.54
C VAL A 109 -13.73 -16.12 6.28
N ASN A 110 -14.12 -17.30 5.82
CA ASN A 110 -15.29 -18.05 6.32
C ASN A 110 -16.57 -17.20 6.46
N GLY A 111 -16.83 -16.33 5.47
CA GLY A 111 -18.02 -15.48 5.45
C GLY A 111 -17.97 -14.21 6.32
N ARG A 112 -16.90 -13.97 7.09
CA ARG A 112 -16.70 -12.72 7.84
C ARG A 112 -15.74 -11.79 7.09
N GLU A 113 -16.16 -10.55 6.86
CA GLU A 113 -15.30 -9.51 6.29
C GLU A 113 -14.18 -9.16 7.28
N ILE A 114 -12.94 -9.32 6.84
CA ILE A 114 -11.75 -8.99 7.64
C ILE A 114 -11.00 -7.77 7.09
N PHE A 115 -11.21 -7.43 5.83
CA PHE A 115 -10.56 -6.31 5.17
C PHE A 115 -11.47 -5.68 4.12
N ASN A 116 -11.54 -4.36 4.12
CA ASN A 116 -12.22 -3.56 3.11
C ASN A 116 -11.47 -2.23 2.95
N SER A 117 -11.05 -1.93 1.73
CA SER A 117 -10.28 -0.72 1.44
C SER A 117 -11.11 0.56 1.31
N ASN A 118 -12.44 0.48 1.36
CA ASN A 118 -13.38 1.61 1.22
C ASN A 118 -13.09 2.51 0.00
N SER A 119 -12.92 1.89 -1.18
CA SER A 119 -12.66 2.60 -2.44
C SER A 119 -11.37 3.44 -2.48
N LEU A 120 -10.43 3.16 -1.57
CA LEU A 120 -9.14 3.84 -1.48
C LEU A 120 -7.96 2.88 -1.60
N TYR A 121 -8.17 1.71 -2.21
CA TYR A 121 -7.12 0.71 -2.34
C TYR A 121 -5.90 1.25 -3.09
N ALA A 122 -6.11 1.91 -4.23
CA ALA A 122 -5.03 2.51 -5.02
C ALA A 122 -4.16 3.48 -4.19
N TYR A 123 -4.79 4.34 -3.38
CA TYR A 123 -4.08 5.28 -2.51
C TYR A 123 -3.35 4.58 -1.36
N LYS A 124 -4.00 3.62 -0.70
CA LYS A 124 -3.39 2.81 0.37
C LYS A 124 -2.10 2.17 -0.15
N THR A 125 -2.23 1.42 -1.24
CA THR A 125 -1.13 0.71 -1.86
C THR A 125 -0.04 1.66 -2.31
N TYR A 126 -0.40 2.80 -2.90
CA TYR A 126 0.58 3.80 -3.33
C TYR A 126 1.37 4.32 -2.12
N PHE A 127 0.71 4.73 -1.02
CA PHE A 127 1.42 5.14 0.20
C PHE A 127 2.33 4.04 0.75
N SER A 128 1.84 2.80 0.84
CA SER A 128 2.64 1.66 1.30
C SER A 128 3.92 1.50 0.47
N HIS A 129 3.83 1.53 -0.86
CA HIS A 129 4.99 1.28 -1.72
C HIS A 129 5.90 2.50 -1.85
N GLU A 130 5.32 3.69 -1.94
CA GLU A 130 6.05 4.95 -2.07
C GLU A 130 6.90 5.23 -0.83
N LEU A 131 6.39 4.91 0.36
CA LEU A 131 7.08 5.16 1.63
C LEU A 131 7.95 3.99 2.11
N SER A 132 7.77 2.75 1.62
CA SER A 132 8.47 1.58 2.18
C SER A 132 9.66 1.05 1.37
N TYR A 133 9.77 1.40 0.09
CA TYR A 133 10.78 0.83 -0.81
C TYR A 133 11.81 1.85 -1.25
N SER A 134 13.08 1.42 -1.28
CA SER A 134 14.19 2.21 -1.79
C SER A 134 14.10 2.42 -3.30
N GLN A 135 14.83 3.43 -3.78
CA GLN A 135 14.93 3.71 -5.21
C GLN A 135 15.39 2.49 -6.03
N GLY A 136 16.29 1.67 -5.47
CA GLY A 136 16.79 0.45 -6.11
C GLY A 136 15.70 -0.62 -6.27
N ALA A 137 14.86 -0.82 -5.26
CA ALA A 137 13.72 -1.73 -5.33
C ALA A 137 12.67 -1.23 -6.35
N LYS A 138 12.35 0.07 -6.28
CA LYS A 138 11.43 0.78 -7.17
C LYS A 138 11.85 0.73 -8.64
N SER A 139 13.14 0.66 -8.93
CA SER A 139 13.68 0.56 -10.30
C SER A 139 13.93 -0.87 -10.78
N SER A 140 13.73 -1.87 -9.91
CA SER A 140 14.08 -3.27 -10.16
C SER A 140 12.84 -4.17 -10.11
N HIS A 141 12.66 -4.93 -9.02
CA HIS A 141 11.60 -5.93 -8.93
C HIS A 141 10.18 -5.33 -8.88
N LEU A 142 10.02 -4.07 -8.45
CA LEU A 142 8.71 -3.40 -8.47
C LEU A 142 8.23 -3.04 -9.88
N ASN A 143 9.10 -3.09 -10.89
CA ASN A 143 8.70 -2.98 -12.30
C ASN A 143 7.72 -4.09 -12.69
N ALA A 144 7.83 -5.28 -12.05
CA ALA A 144 6.89 -6.38 -12.26
C ALA A 144 5.45 -6.02 -11.84
N ALA A 145 5.28 -5.10 -10.88
CA ALA A 145 3.99 -4.57 -10.48
C ALA A 145 3.61 -3.27 -11.23
N GLY A 146 4.45 -2.82 -12.17
CA GLY A 146 4.23 -1.62 -12.98
C GLY A 146 4.65 -0.32 -12.31
N TYR A 147 5.51 -0.38 -11.29
CA TYR A 147 6.12 0.81 -10.70
C TYR A 147 7.36 1.21 -11.52
N TYR A 148 7.48 2.50 -11.84
CA TYR A 148 8.65 3.06 -12.51
C TYR A 148 9.10 4.29 -11.73
N TYR A 149 10.29 4.26 -11.14
CA TYR A 149 10.75 5.40 -10.34
C TYR A 149 10.80 6.69 -11.17
N ASP A 150 10.11 7.72 -10.69
CA ASP A 150 10.07 9.04 -11.32
C ASP A 150 11.04 9.97 -10.60
N SER A 151 12.10 10.40 -11.28
CA SER A 151 13.02 11.43 -10.76
C SER A 151 12.54 12.85 -11.08
N ASP A 152 11.54 12.99 -11.95
CA ASP A 152 11.11 14.26 -12.48
C ASP A 152 10.09 14.94 -11.56
N ILE A 153 9.95 16.25 -11.74
CA ILE A 153 9.00 17.08 -10.98
C ILE A 153 7.59 17.01 -11.60
N LYS A 154 7.45 16.53 -12.84
CA LYS A 154 6.18 16.39 -13.55
C LYS A 154 5.94 14.93 -13.86
N LEU A 155 4.83 14.40 -13.38
CA LEU A 155 4.49 12.98 -13.47
C LEU A 155 3.96 12.57 -14.85
N GLU A 156 3.66 13.57 -15.70
CA GLU A 156 2.98 13.43 -17.00
C GLU A 156 3.91 13.53 -18.23
N ASP A 157 5.20 13.81 -18.04
CA ASP A 157 6.17 14.03 -19.14
C ASP A 157 7.56 13.40 -18.86
N GLY A 158 7.72 12.78 -17.70
CA GLY A 158 9.00 12.25 -17.23
C GLY A 158 9.47 10.96 -17.91
N THR A 159 10.68 10.54 -17.56
CA THR A 159 11.25 9.25 -18.00
C THR A 159 10.40 8.05 -17.60
N ALA A 160 9.85 8.07 -16.38
CA ALA A 160 8.95 7.05 -15.86
C ALA A 160 7.60 6.99 -16.61
N TYR A 161 7.06 8.15 -17.01
CA TYR A 161 5.85 8.22 -17.82
C TYR A 161 6.08 7.57 -19.20
N ASN A 162 7.19 7.94 -19.86
CA ASN A 162 7.55 7.38 -21.17
C ASN A 162 7.80 5.87 -21.10
N ALA A 163 8.44 5.36 -20.04
CA ALA A 163 8.63 3.94 -19.82
C ALA A 163 7.29 3.19 -19.73
N ARG A 164 6.33 3.71 -18.95
CA ARG A 164 4.97 3.15 -18.82
C ARG A 164 4.19 3.21 -20.13
N LYS A 165 4.28 4.32 -20.86
CA LYS A 165 3.67 4.49 -22.19
C LYS A 165 4.13 3.42 -23.17
N ASN A 166 5.43 3.16 -23.22
CA ASN A 166 6.03 2.24 -24.18
C ASN A 166 5.54 0.79 -24.04
N LEU A 167 5.13 0.38 -22.83
CA LEU A 167 4.55 -0.95 -22.57
C LEU A 167 3.29 -1.23 -23.40
N PHE A 168 2.51 -0.19 -23.71
CA PHE A 168 1.22 -0.30 -24.40
C PHE A 168 1.27 0.20 -25.85
N SER A 169 2.47 0.48 -26.37
CA SER A 169 2.67 0.94 -27.74
C SER A 169 1.95 0.03 -28.75
N SER A 170 1.21 0.63 -29.69
CA SER A 170 0.39 -0.10 -30.67
C SER A 170 -0.66 -1.04 -30.08
N SER A 171 -1.17 -0.74 -28.87
CA SER A 171 -2.12 -1.56 -28.13
C SER A 171 -1.62 -2.98 -27.85
N LYS A 172 -0.32 -3.13 -27.65
CA LYS A 172 0.26 -4.36 -27.09
C LYS A 172 -0.26 -4.58 -25.67
N THR A 173 -0.30 -5.84 -25.28
CA THR A 173 -0.62 -6.20 -23.90
C THR A 173 0.63 -6.15 -23.05
N ALA A 174 0.47 -5.78 -21.78
CA ALA A 174 1.53 -5.78 -20.80
C ALA A 174 1.07 -6.58 -19.57
N GLN A 175 1.97 -7.43 -19.06
CA GLN A 175 1.73 -8.31 -17.93
C GLN A 175 2.35 -7.74 -16.67
N PHE A 176 1.64 -7.88 -15.56
CA PHE A 176 2.07 -7.43 -14.25
C PHE A 176 1.77 -8.52 -13.23
N ILE A 177 2.62 -8.62 -12.21
CA ILE A 177 2.40 -9.47 -11.05
C ILE A 177 2.72 -8.67 -9.80
N SER A 178 1.81 -8.71 -8.83
CA SER A 178 1.91 -7.91 -7.63
C SER A 178 1.39 -8.69 -6.43
N LYS A 179 1.94 -8.43 -5.24
CA LYS A 179 1.37 -8.97 -4.01
C LYS A 179 0.11 -8.16 -3.67
N LEU A 180 -0.98 -8.82 -3.27
CA LEU A 180 -2.15 -8.10 -2.77
C LEU A 180 -1.81 -7.40 -1.44
N ASP A 181 -2.06 -6.10 -1.35
CA ASP A 181 -1.79 -5.30 -0.16
C ASP A 181 -3.03 -5.28 0.75
N ALA A 182 -3.25 -6.40 1.43
CA ALA A 182 -4.23 -6.51 2.52
C ALA A 182 -3.53 -6.73 3.85
N ASP A 183 -4.12 -6.23 4.94
CA ASP A 183 -3.53 -6.30 6.28
C ASP A 183 -3.20 -7.75 6.70
N ILE A 184 -4.08 -8.70 6.38
CA ILE A 184 -3.90 -10.13 6.67
C ILE A 184 -2.81 -10.82 5.81
N PHE A 185 -2.47 -10.26 4.66
CA PHE A 185 -1.41 -10.77 3.78
C PHE A 185 -0.03 -10.23 4.15
N ASN A 186 0.03 -9.25 5.06
CA ASN A 186 1.27 -8.64 5.52
C ASN A 186 1.85 -9.28 6.79
N GLN A 187 1.19 -10.31 7.35
CA GLN A 187 1.71 -11.10 8.46
C GLN A 187 2.37 -12.41 7.96
N PRO A 188 3.41 -12.93 8.66
CA PRO A 188 4.24 -14.02 8.16
C PRO A 188 3.71 -15.44 8.43
N LEU A 189 2.70 -15.61 9.29
CA LEU A 189 2.12 -16.91 9.64
C LEU A 189 1.23 -17.44 8.52
N TYR A 190 1.21 -18.75 8.36
CA TYR A 190 0.28 -19.40 7.45
C TYR A 190 -1.14 -19.39 8.01
N LEU A 191 -2.14 -19.19 7.15
CA LEU A 191 -3.52 -19.41 7.53
C LEU A 191 -3.72 -20.91 7.81
N ILE A 192 -4.34 -21.21 8.95
CA ILE A 192 -4.68 -22.59 9.30
C ILE A 192 -5.58 -23.22 8.23
N ASN A 193 -5.46 -24.53 8.08
CA ASN A 193 -6.26 -25.30 7.13
C ASN A 193 -7.77 -25.18 7.38
N HIS A 194 -8.57 -25.63 6.42
CA HIS A 194 -10.03 -25.58 6.44
C HIS A 194 -10.64 -24.16 6.51
N CYS A 195 -9.89 -23.14 6.10
CA CYS A 195 -10.42 -21.79 5.92
C CYS A 195 -10.72 -21.54 4.43
N GLU A 196 -11.87 -20.94 4.17
CA GLU A 196 -12.25 -20.39 2.88
C GLU A 196 -11.93 -18.89 2.85
N ILE A 197 -11.34 -18.42 1.75
CA ILE A 197 -11.07 -17.00 1.52
C ILE A 197 -11.79 -16.58 0.24
N ASP A 198 -12.69 -15.60 0.34
CA ASP A 198 -13.29 -14.92 -0.80
C ASP A 198 -12.66 -13.53 -0.95
N ILE A 199 -12.18 -13.22 -2.16
CA ILE A 199 -11.56 -11.93 -2.49
C ILE A 199 -12.37 -11.30 -3.62
N GLU A 200 -12.84 -10.08 -3.40
CA GLU A 200 -13.58 -9.27 -4.37
C GLU A 200 -12.74 -8.05 -4.76
N LEU A 201 -12.47 -7.90 -6.06
CA LEU A 201 -11.70 -6.79 -6.62
C LEU A 201 -12.57 -5.94 -7.54
N LEU A 202 -12.86 -4.70 -7.14
CA LEU A 202 -13.52 -3.72 -7.98
C LEU A 202 -12.45 -2.84 -8.66
N PRO A 203 -12.36 -2.81 -10.01
CA PRO A 203 -11.43 -1.95 -10.70
C PRO A 203 -11.84 -0.46 -10.67
N ASN A 204 -10.88 0.42 -10.89
CA ASN A 204 -11.06 1.86 -11.07
C ASN A 204 -11.53 2.19 -12.49
N ASP A 205 -12.15 3.37 -12.63
CA ASP A 205 -12.52 3.91 -13.93
C ASP A 205 -11.29 4.19 -14.80
N THR A 206 -11.44 4.06 -16.13
CA THR A 206 -10.38 4.35 -17.11
C THR A 206 -9.74 5.74 -16.92
N LYS A 207 -10.55 6.77 -16.60
CA LYS A 207 -10.10 8.14 -16.36
C LYS A 207 -9.20 8.31 -15.13
N PHE A 208 -9.22 7.35 -14.20
CA PHE A 208 -8.37 7.34 -13.01
C PHE A 208 -7.07 6.58 -13.29
N VAL A 209 -7.15 5.47 -14.03
CA VAL A 209 -6.00 4.58 -14.28
C VAL A 209 -5.11 5.01 -15.44
N LEU A 210 -5.57 5.92 -16.31
CA LEU A 210 -4.81 6.44 -17.44
C LEU A 210 -4.45 7.92 -17.27
N ILE A 211 -3.28 8.27 -17.80
CA ILE A 211 -2.77 9.63 -17.94
C ILE A 211 -2.50 9.86 -19.44
N ALA A 212 -3.21 10.80 -20.04
CA ALA A 212 -3.07 11.26 -21.40
C ALA A 212 -3.13 12.80 -21.43
N PRO A 213 -2.00 13.49 -21.18
CA PRO A 213 -1.97 14.94 -21.18
C PRO A 213 -2.18 15.47 -22.61
N PRO A 214 -2.81 16.65 -22.76
CA PRO A 214 -3.17 17.18 -24.07
C PRO A 214 -1.92 17.40 -24.94
N VAL A 215 -2.02 17.00 -26.20
CA VAL A 215 -0.97 17.23 -27.20
C VAL A 215 -1.24 18.57 -27.87
N LEU A 216 -0.26 19.48 -27.84
CA LEU A 216 -0.36 20.79 -28.47
C LEU A 216 -0.72 20.65 -29.96
N GLY A 217 -1.80 21.33 -30.40
CA GLY A 217 -2.28 21.33 -31.79
C GLY A 217 -3.34 20.27 -32.13
N ILE A 218 -3.84 19.50 -31.15
CA ILE A 218 -5.00 18.61 -31.30
C ILE A 218 -6.16 19.17 -30.46
N ASP A 219 -7.22 19.65 -31.13
CA ASP A 219 -8.35 20.32 -30.46
C ASP A 219 -9.45 19.37 -29.95
N GLN A 220 -9.48 18.12 -30.42
CA GLN A 220 -10.50 17.13 -30.02
C GLN A 220 -10.00 16.25 -28.86
N PRO A 221 -10.82 16.05 -27.79
CA PRO A 221 -10.46 15.15 -26.71
C PRO A 221 -10.41 13.71 -27.23
N ILE A 222 -9.25 13.06 -27.09
CA ILE A 222 -9.09 11.65 -27.45
C ILE A 222 -9.59 10.79 -26.30
N THR A 223 -10.56 9.91 -26.57
CA THR A 223 -11.02 8.92 -25.60
C THR A 223 -10.16 7.66 -25.69
N TYR A 224 -9.65 7.22 -24.53
CA TYR A 224 -8.93 5.96 -24.38
C TYR A 224 -9.74 4.98 -23.53
N ASN A 225 -9.58 3.68 -23.80
CA ASN A 225 -10.17 2.61 -23.03
C ASN A 225 -9.09 1.70 -22.44
N PHE A 226 -9.25 1.37 -21.14
CA PHE A 226 -8.38 0.44 -20.42
C PHE A 226 -9.08 -0.91 -20.30
N GLU A 227 -8.47 -1.95 -20.88
CA GLU A 227 -9.02 -3.30 -20.92
C GLU A 227 -8.21 -4.24 -20.02
N VAL A 228 -8.90 -4.99 -19.15
CA VAL A 228 -8.32 -6.13 -18.41
C VAL A 228 -8.46 -7.38 -19.26
N VAL A 229 -7.33 -7.86 -19.81
CA VAL A 229 -7.28 -9.01 -20.73
C VAL A 229 -7.18 -10.32 -19.97
N SER A 230 -6.41 -10.35 -18.88
CA SER A 230 -6.28 -11.51 -18.00
C SER A 230 -6.16 -11.08 -16.56
N CYS A 231 -6.75 -11.83 -15.64
CA CYS A 231 -6.62 -11.63 -14.20
C CYS A 231 -6.59 -13.01 -13.55
N LYS A 232 -5.55 -13.30 -12.76
CA LYS A 232 -5.31 -14.61 -12.14
C LYS A 232 -4.72 -14.42 -10.75
N LEU A 233 -5.08 -15.29 -9.81
CA LEU A 233 -4.52 -15.28 -8.47
C LEU A 233 -3.60 -16.50 -8.28
N TYR A 234 -2.35 -16.25 -7.90
CA TYR A 234 -1.39 -17.27 -7.53
C TYR A 234 -1.31 -17.37 -6.01
N VAL A 235 -1.64 -18.55 -5.47
CA VAL A 235 -1.70 -18.81 -4.03
C VAL A 235 -0.76 -19.95 -3.69
N LYS A 236 0.20 -19.70 -2.80
CA LYS A 236 1.07 -20.76 -2.27
C LYS A 236 0.36 -21.49 -1.12
N LYS A 237 0.21 -22.81 -1.28
CA LYS A 237 -0.32 -23.72 -0.26
C LYS A 237 0.79 -24.65 0.24
N ILE A 238 0.68 -25.03 1.51
CA ILE A 238 1.71 -25.75 2.25
C ILE A 238 1.11 -26.97 2.92
N ASP A 239 1.77 -28.10 2.71
CA ASP A 239 1.51 -29.35 3.41
C ASP A 239 2.49 -29.46 4.57
N LEU A 240 1.96 -29.69 5.77
CA LEU A 240 2.78 -29.95 6.95
C LEU A 240 3.06 -31.45 7.09
N MET A 241 4.07 -31.78 7.89
CA MET A 241 4.22 -33.16 8.38
C MET A 241 3.09 -33.54 9.33
N ASP A 242 2.65 -34.79 9.26
CA ASP A 242 1.47 -35.29 10.00
C ASP A 242 1.56 -35.05 11.52
N GLY A 243 2.73 -35.30 12.11
CA GLY A 243 2.96 -35.09 13.54
C GLY A 243 2.73 -33.63 13.96
N LEU A 244 3.24 -32.68 13.17
CA LEU A 244 3.06 -31.24 13.45
C LEU A 244 1.61 -30.81 13.23
N SER A 245 0.95 -31.33 12.18
CA SER A 245 -0.47 -31.05 11.92
C SER A 245 -1.36 -31.49 13.08
N LEU A 246 -1.10 -32.69 13.63
CA LEU A 246 -1.81 -33.22 14.80
C LEU A 246 -1.55 -32.38 16.07
N ASP A 247 -0.32 -31.92 16.27
CA ASP A 247 0.04 -31.06 17.40
C ASP A 247 -0.66 -29.69 17.33
N ILE A 248 -0.75 -29.09 16.14
CA ILE A 248 -1.47 -27.84 15.93
C ILE A 248 -2.97 -28.05 16.18
N ALA A 249 -3.55 -29.14 15.67
CA ALA A 249 -4.97 -29.47 15.89
C ALA A 249 -5.29 -29.62 17.38
N ARG A 250 -4.44 -30.31 18.16
CA ARG A 250 -4.58 -30.43 19.63
C ARG A 250 -4.45 -29.08 20.33
N LYS A 251 -3.51 -28.21 19.91
CA LYS A 251 -3.37 -26.86 20.48
C LYS A 251 -4.61 -26.00 20.22
N LEU A 252 -5.21 -26.10 19.03
CA LEU A 252 -6.43 -25.36 18.67
C LEU A 252 -7.65 -25.72 19.55
N GLU A 253 -7.66 -26.88 20.20
CA GLU A 253 -8.70 -27.23 21.17
C GLU A 253 -8.61 -26.41 22.46
N THR A 254 -7.41 -25.90 22.79
CA THR A 254 -7.14 -25.17 24.04
C THR A 254 -6.97 -23.68 23.83
N LYS A 255 -6.45 -23.25 22.67
CA LYS A 255 -6.13 -21.85 22.37
C LYS A 255 -6.37 -21.55 20.89
N PRO A 256 -6.99 -20.41 20.55
CA PRO A 256 -7.15 -20.02 19.16
C PRO A 256 -5.80 -19.70 18.49
N ALA A 257 -5.74 -19.86 17.17
CA ALA A 257 -4.66 -19.28 16.37
C ALA A 257 -4.77 -17.76 16.40
N ARG A 258 -3.63 -17.07 16.48
CA ARG A 258 -3.55 -15.62 16.68
C ARG A 258 -2.71 -15.00 15.57
N TYR A 259 -3.31 -14.11 14.81
CA TYR A 259 -2.70 -13.39 13.70
C TYR A 259 -2.61 -11.91 14.07
N SER A 260 -1.41 -11.47 14.38
CA SER A 260 -1.08 -10.06 14.55
C SER A 260 -1.09 -9.36 13.19
N ILE A 261 -1.91 -8.33 13.04
CA ILE A 261 -1.97 -7.52 11.82
C ILE A 261 -1.84 -6.04 12.15
N ARG A 262 -1.29 -5.27 11.21
CA ARG A 262 -1.42 -3.81 11.20
C ARG A 262 -2.66 -3.50 10.38
N LYS A 263 -3.76 -3.15 11.05
CA LYS A 263 -5.00 -2.76 10.41
C LYS A 263 -4.85 -1.38 9.79
N THR A 264 -5.17 -1.26 8.51
CA THR A 264 -5.13 0.00 7.78
C THR A 264 -6.53 0.59 7.67
N MET A 265 -6.68 1.86 7.99
CA MET A 265 -7.94 2.60 7.96
C MET A 265 -7.81 3.78 7.00
N MET A 266 -8.52 3.72 5.88
CA MET A 266 -8.50 4.78 4.87
C MET A 266 -9.69 5.71 5.05
N LYS A 267 -9.46 7.03 4.96
CA LYS A 267 -10.52 8.04 5.01
C LYS A 267 -10.24 9.19 4.04
N PRO A 268 -11.18 9.52 3.13
CA PRO A 268 -11.10 10.71 2.31
C PRO A 268 -11.88 11.87 2.97
N LEU A 269 -11.37 13.09 2.86
CA LEU A 269 -12.01 14.31 3.36
C LEU A 269 -11.93 15.42 2.32
N PHE A 270 -13.07 15.98 1.92
CA PHE A 270 -13.13 17.09 0.98
C PHE A 270 -12.94 18.44 1.67
N ILE A 271 -12.05 19.27 1.12
CA ILE A 271 -11.79 20.64 1.56
C ILE A 271 -12.28 21.58 0.45
N SER A 272 -13.29 22.39 0.77
CA SER A 272 -13.89 23.29 -0.22
C SER A 272 -12.95 24.44 -0.59
N GLN A 273 -13.06 24.92 -1.83
CA GLN A 273 -12.35 26.09 -2.34
C GLN A 273 -12.55 27.33 -1.45
N GLY A 274 -11.58 28.25 -1.46
CA GLY A 274 -11.64 29.52 -0.73
C GLY A 274 -11.35 29.43 0.76
N ARG A 275 -11.22 28.22 1.35
CA ARG A 275 -10.90 28.06 2.77
C ARG A 275 -9.43 28.38 3.05
N TYR A 276 -9.19 29.00 4.20
CA TYR A 276 -7.85 29.16 4.78
C TYR A 276 -7.59 28.19 5.93
N GLU A 277 -8.63 27.56 6.47
CA GLU A 277 -8.54 26.61 7.57
C GLU A 277 -9.47 25.42 7.33
N PHE A 278 -9.03 24.26 7.80
CA PHE A 278 -9.79 23.03 7.74
C PHE A 278 -9.59 22.22 9.03
N ASN A 279 -10.69 21.87 9.68
CA ASN A 279 -10.68 21.05 10.89
C ASN A 279 -11.71 19.92 10.74
N ALA A 280 -11.32 18.69 11.03
CA ALA A 280 -12.20 17.52 10.90
C ALA A 280 -11.77 16.36 11.80
N ASN A 281 -12.73 15.54 12.23
CA ASN A 281 -12.44 14.28 12.92
C ASN A 281 -11.96 13.22 11.92
N LEU A 282 -10.88 12.52 12.24
CA LEU A 282 -10.29 11.45 11.44
C LEU A 282 -10.85 10.09 11.85
N PHE A 283 -10.35 9.53 12.95
CA PHE A 283 -10.74 8.22 13.46
C PHE A 283 -11.38 8.37 14.83
N MET A 284 -12.43 7.58 15.06
CA MET A 284 -13.15 7.48 16.32
C MET A 284 -12.82 6.12 16.97
N ASP A 285 -12.99 6.05 18.28
CA ASP A 285 -12.82 4.85 19.13
C ASP A 285 -11.38 4.32 19.30
N GLN A 286 -10.56 4.34 18.25
CA GLN A 286 -9.16 3.90 18.30
C GLN A 286 -8.24 4.99 17.73
N ILE A 287 -7.22 5.37 18.50
CA ILE A 287 -6.15 6.25 18.03
C ILE A 287 -5.14 5.40 17.24
N PRO A 288 -4.93 5.69 15.95
CA PRO A 288 -3.91 5.02 15.15
C PRO A 288 -2.51 5.28 15.73
N ARG A 289 -1.61 4.31 15.62
CA ARG A 289 -0.20 4.48 15.99
C ARG A 289 0.53 5.40 15.01
N ARG A 290 0.10 5.40 13.74
CA ARG A 290 0.68 6.20 12.66
C ARG A 290 -0.44 6.72 11.77
N ILE A 291 -0.32 7.98 11.36
CA ILE A 291 -1.24 8.62 10.43
C ILE A 291 -0.43 9.20 9.28
N THR A 292 -0.68 8.72 8.07
CA THR A 292 -0.13 9.22 6.81
C THR A 292 -1.19 10.03 6.08
N LEU A 293 -0.81 11.21 5.60
CA LEU A 293 -1.70 12.17 4.95
C LEU A 293 -1.11 12.63 3.63
N GLY A 294 -1.96 12.80 2.63
CA GLY A 294 -1.62 13.49 1.40
C GLY A 294 -2.79 14.32 0.89
N LEU A 295 -2.50 15.44 0.25
CA LEU A 295 -3.50 16.29 -0.40
C LEU A 295 -3.38 16.15 -1.91
N VAL A 296 -4.51 15.97 -2.58
CA VAL A 296 -4.61 15.89 -4.04
C VAL A 296 -5.72 16.79 -4.55
N ALA A 297 -5.65 17.28 -5.79
CA ALA A 297 -6.74 18.06 -6.35
C ALA A 297 -8.00 17.20 -6.43
N ASN A 298 -9.18 17.76 -6.14
CA ASN A 298 -10.43 16.98 -6.14
C ASN A 298 -10.71 16.33 -7.51
N SER A 299 -10.39 17.02 -8.60
CA SER A 299 -10.48 16.47 -9.95
C SER A 299 -9.58 15.24 -10.18
N ASP A 300 -8.41 15.21 -9.55
CA ASP A 300 -7.44 14.11 -9.70
C ASP A 300 -7.89 12.93 -8.83
N TYR A 301 -8.49 13.20 -7.66
CA TYR A 301 -9.15 12.19 -6.82
C TYR A 301 -10.32 11.50 -7.51
N VAL A 302 -11.21 12.26 -8.16
CA VAL A 302 -12.35 11.72 -8.92
C VAL A 302 -11.90 11.02 -10.21
N GLY A 303 -10.67 11.29 -10.67
CA GLY A 303 -10.08 10.79 -11.90
C GLY A 303 -10.08 11.85 -12.99
N SER A 304 -8.89 12.27 -13.38
CA SER A 304 -8.64 13.18 -14.51
C SER A 304 -7.70 12.51 -15.49
N ILE A 305 -8.09 12.45 -16.77
CA ILE A 305 -7.23 11.84 -17.78
C ILE A 305 -5.92 12.61 -17.97
N ASN A 306 -5.85 13.90 -17.65
CA ASN A 306 -4.69 14.72 -17.98
C ASN A 306 -3.59 14.70 -16.91
N ARG A 307 -3.87 14.19 -15.70
CA ARG A 307 -2.99 14.32 -14.53
C ARG A 307 -2.98 13.06 -13.70
N SER A 308 -1.88 12.82 -13.00
CA SER A 308 -1.77 11.69 -12.08
C SER A 308 -2.66 11.88 -10.83
N PRO A 309 -3.43 10.85 -10.40
CA PRO A 309 -4.13 10.88 -9.12
C PRO A 309 -3.17 10.87 -7.92
N PHE A 310 -1.90 10.49 -8.13
CA PHE A 310 -0.87 10.43 -7.10
C PHE A 310 -0.01 11.70 -7.03
N ASN A 311 -0.48 12.81 -7.58
CA ASN A 311 0.20 14.09 -7.48
C ASN A 311 -0.09 14.78 -6.14
N PHE A 312 0.66 14.39 -5.11
CA PHE A 312 0.51 14.91 -3.74
C PHE A 312 1.16 16.28 -3.61
N GLN A 313 0.32 17.32 -3.62
CA GLN A 313 0.76 18.71 -3.58
C GLN A 313 0.59 19.31 -2.19
N HIS A 314 1.41 20.31 -1.89
CA HIS A 314 1.35 21.00 -0.60
C HIS A 314 0.19 21.99 -0.49
N PHE A 315 -0.43 22.43 -1.60
CA PHE A 315 -1.54 23.40 -1.65
C PHE A 315 -1.37 24.65 -0.76
N ASN A 316 -0.12 25.10 -0.60
CA ASN A 316 0.25 26.20 0.29
C ASN A 316 -0.16 26.02 1.76
N VAL A 317 -0.23 24.78 2.26
CA VAL A 317 -0.35 24.49 3.70
C VAL A 317 0.72 25.27 4.45
N ARG A 318 0.35 25.90 5.55
CA ARG A 318 1.24 26.65 6.44
C ARG A 318 1.47 25.90 7.74
N GLU A 319 0.41 25.31 8.28
CA GLU A 319 0.44 24.56 9.53
C GLU A 319 -0.45 23.33 9.36
N ILE A 320 0.03 22.18 9.85
CA ILE A 320 -0.72 20.93 9.89
C ILE A 320 -0.45 20.23 11.22
N SER A 321 -1.49 19.74 11.87
CA SER A 321 -1.37 19.02 13.13
C SER A 321 -2.48 17.99 13.29
N ILE A 322 -2.17 16.93 14.03
CA ILE A 322 -3.15 15.96 14.51
C ILE A 322 -3.38 16.21 16.00
N ILE A 323 -4.63 16.36 16.41
CA ILE A 323 -5.02 16.35 17.82
C ILE A 323 -5.45 14.93 18.18
N ALA A 324 -4.76 14.29 19.10
CA ALA A 324 -5.14 13.01 19.69
C ALA A 324 -5.24 13.15 21.21
N ASN A 325 -6.40 12.83 21.79
CA ASN A 325 -6.67 12.99 23.23
C ASN A 325 -6.27 14.37 23.80
N GLY A 326 -6.59 15.44 23.05
CA GLY A 326 -6.30 16.82 23.45
C GLY A 326 -4.82 17.24 23.33
N ARG A 327 -3.94 16.38 22.82
CA ARG A 327 -2.53 16.71 22.55
C ARG A 327 -2.28 16.90 21.05
N PRO A 328 -1.62 17.99 20.63
CA PRO A 328 -1.24 18.19 19.24
C PRO A 328 0.03 17.39 18.88
N TYR A 329 0.06 16.89 17.66
CA TYR A 329 1.17 16.18 17.02
C TYR A 329 1.49 16.86 15.68
N PRO A 330 2.71 17.37 15.47
CA PRO A 330 3.74 17.59 16.50
C PRO A 330 3.29 18.58 17.58
N GLN A 331 3.96 18.55 18.75
CA GLN A 331 3.71 19.54 19.82
C GLN A 331 4.18 20.94 19.42
N ALA A 332 5.35 21.02 18.79
CA ALA A 332 5.83 22.27 18.21
C ALA A 332 5.32 22.37 16.78
N SER A 333 4.40 23.31 16.54
CA SER A 333 3.79 23.56 15.24
C SER A 333 4.83 23.73 14.12
N TYR A 334 4.41 23.35 12.91
CA TYR A 334 5.12 23.71 11.70
C TYR A 334 4.80 25.16 11.29
N ASP A 335 5.75 25.84 10.65
CA ASP A 335 5.53 27.09 9.92
C ASP A 335 6.14 26.93 8.53
N PHE A 336 5.36 26.35 7.62
CA PHE A 336 5.83 26.03 6.28
C PHE A 336 5.85 27.27 5.39
N ASP A 337 6.88 27.32 4.57
CA ASP A 337 6.96 28.25 3.45
C ASP A 337 7.62 27.55 2.25
N TYR A 338 6.77 26.99 1.41
CA TYR A 338 7.19 26.27 0.21
C TYR A 338 7.88 27.15 -0.81
N LYS A 339 7.57 28.45 -0.87
CA LYS A 339 8.20 29.40 -1.80
C LYS A 339 9.67 29.61 -1.48
N ASN A 340 9.99 29.68 -0.18
CA ASN A 340 11.36 29.84 0.31
C ASN A 340 12.02 28.50 0.70
N GLY A 341 11.41 27.36 0.36
CA GLY A 341 11.98 26.04 0.66
C GLY A 341 12.06 25.71 2.17
N ARG A 342 11.20 26.30 3.00
CA ARG A 342 11.15 26.06 4.47
C ARG A 342 10.13 24.98 4.80
N TYR A 343 10.50 23.72 4.57
CA TYR A 343 9.70 22.55 4.94
C TYR A 343 10.56 21.35 5.37
N VAL A 344 11.85 21.57 5.66
CA VAL A 344 12.83 20.55 6.07
C VAL A 344 12.38 19.71 7.25
N ARG A 345 11.70 20.31 8.22
CA ARG A 345 11.24 19.59 9.40
C ARG A 345 10.19 18.54 9.06
N ALA A 346 9.20 18.86 8.23
CA ALA A 346 8.21 17.86 7.82
C ALA A 346 8.82 16.73 6.97
N PHE A 347 9.82 17.05 6.14
CA PHE A 347 10.56 16.02 5.40
C PHE A 347 11.38 15.12 6.33
N HIS A 348 12.04 15.68 7.35
CA HIS A 348 12.74 14.91 8.38
C HIS A 348 11.78 14.05 9.19
N ASP A 349 10.71 14.64 9.73
CA ASP A 349 9.73 13.97 10.57
C ASP A 349 9.01 12.85 9.80
N MET A 350 8.78 13.01 8.49
CA MET A 350 8.29 11.94 7.60
C MET A 350 9.25 10.74 7.59
N ASN A 351 10.55 10.97 7.38
CA ASN A 351 11.56 9.91 7.32
C ASN A 351 11.83 9.27 8.70
N GLU A 352 11.67 10.04 9.77
CA GLU A 352 11.77 9.55 11.15
C GLU A 352 10.58 8.65 11.49
N ALA A 353 9.35 9.07 11.16
CA ALA A 353 8.13 8.31 11.45
C ALA A 353 8.00 6.99 10.67
N ILE A 354 8.74 6.82 9.58
CA ILE A 354 8.85 5.56 8.82
C ILE A 354 10.11 4.76 9.16
N GLY A 355 11.00 5.30 10.00
CA GLY A 355 12.17 4.59 10.53
C GLY A 355 13.43 4.61 9.66
N TYR A 356 13.57 5.58 8.75
CA TYR A 356 14.76 5.69 7.88
C TYR A 356 15.84 6.63 8.39
N THR A 357 15.47 7.62 9.21
CA THR A 357 16.44 8.56 9.78
C THR A 357 17.54 7.81 10.53
N ASN A 358 18.80 8.17 10.28
CA ASN A 358 20.01 7.53 10.84
C ASN A 358 20.25 6.06 10.42
N THR A 359 19.60 5.59 9.35
CA THR A 359 19.85 4.26 8.76
C THR A 359 20.40 4.38 7.33
N SER A 360 20.85 3.26 6.74
CA SER A 360 21.19 3.20 5.31
C SER A 360 19.97 3.01 4.41
N GLU A 361 18.79 2.78 4.98
CA GLU A 361 17.54 2.56 4.27
C GLU A 361 16.92 3.90 3.82
N ASN A 362 16.09 3.87 2.77
CA ASN A 362 15.43 5.07 2.23
C ASN A 362 14.17 4.70 1.43
N ASN A 363 13.29 5.68 1.19
CA ASN A 363 12.16 5.60 0.25
C ASN A 363 12.47 6.18 -1.14
N GLY A 364 13.62 6.80 -1.34
CA GLY A 364 13.96 7.49 -2.59
C GLY A 364 13.26 8.84 -2.84
N ILE A 365 12.35 9.30 -1.96
CA ILE A 365 11.74 10.63 -2.09
C ILE A 365 12.79 11.69 -1.75
N THR A 366 13.05 12.57 -2.70
CA THR A 366 14.00 13.68 -2.49
C THR A 366 13.34 14.87 -1.78
N TYR A 367 14.15 15.70 -1.13
CA TYR A 367 13.69 16.96 -0.53
C TYR A 367 12.95 17.88 -1.54
N GLN A 368 13.35 17.85 -2.81
CA GLN A 368 12.71 18.66 -3.85
C GLN A 368 11.36 18.09 -4.27
N GLN A 369 11.23 16.76 -4.38
CA GLN A 369 9.97 16.10 -4.70
C GLN A 369 8.93 16.29 -3.59
N PHE A 370 9.35 16.22 -2.33
CA PHE A 370 8.48 16.48 -1.18
C PHE A 370 7.81 17.86 -1.25
N GLY A 371 8.55 18.88 -1.70
CA GLY A 371 8.03 20.25 -1.84
C GLY A 371 7.13 20.46 -3.06
N LYS A 372 6.88 19.44 -3.89
CA LYS A 372 6.17 19.59 -5.18
C LYS A 372 5.11 18.51 -5.40
N THR A 373 5.52 17.27 -5.68
CA THR A 373 4.63 16.18 -6.15
C THR A 373 4.46 15.02 -5.16
N HIS A 374 5.31 14.96 -4.12
CA HIS A 374 5.32 13.89 -3.12
C HIS A 374 5.18 14.47 -1.71
N CYS A 375 4.30 15.47 -1.53
CA CYS A 375 4.06 16.10 -0.25
C CYS A 375 3.17 15.20 0.63
N ILE A 376 3.80 14.28 1.36
CA ILE A 376 3.16 13.29 2.21
C ILE A 376 3.59 13.52 3.66
N TYR A 377 2.64 13.78 4.56
CA TYR A 377 2.93 13.97 5.97
C TYR A 377 2.71 12.66 6.72
N VAL A 378 3.64 12.28 7.59
CA VAL A 378 3.52 11.09 8.43
C VAL A 378 3.68 11.52 9.89
N PHE A 379 2.68 11.22 10.72
CA PHE A 379 2.69 11.49 12.14
C PHE A 379 2.83 10.18 12.89
N ASN A 380 3.86 10.08 13.72
CA ASN A 380 3.97 9.00 14.68
C ASN A 380 3.24 9.40 15.99
N LEU A 381 2.27 8.57 16.41
CA LEU A 381 1.50 8.74 17.63
C LEU A 381 1.82 7.65 18.68
N THR A 382 2.84 6.83 18.44
CA THR A 382 3.29 5.81 19.40
C THR A 382 3.71 6.45 20.72
N ASN A 383 3.59 5.69 21.81
CA ASN A 383 4.02 6.17 23.13
C ASN A 383 5.53 6.41 23.23
N SER A 384 6.31 5.57 22.57
CA SER A 384 7.77 5.62 22.57
C SER A 384 8.32 6.71 21.64
N GLY A 385 7.54 7.17 20.65
CA GLY A 385 8.07 7.95 19.53
C GLY A 385 8.84 7.12 18.50
N ASP A 386 9.07 5.83 18.79
CA ASP A 386 9.75 4.88 17.92
C ASP A 386 8.75 3.86 17.34
N ASP A 387 8.88 3.53 16.05
CA ASP A 387 8.18 2.40 15.41
C ASP A 387 9.03 1.13 15.53
N ASN A 388 9.06 0.52 16.72
CA ASN A 388 9.73 -0.78 16.89
C ASN A 388 8.95 -1.90 16.17
N SER A 389 9.57 -2.47 15.15
CA SER A 389 9.06 -3.60 14.36
C SER A 389 9.12 -4.90 15.16
N GLY A 390 8.16 -5.12 16.05
CA GLY A 390 8.05 -6.37 16.81
C GLY A 390 7.23 -6.31 18.09
N THR A 391 6.81 -5.11 18.49
CA THR A 391 5.97 -4.91 19.68
C THR A 391 4.66 -4.24 19.30
N PHE A 392 3.57 -4.68 19.94
CA PHE A 392 2.34 -3.92 19.96
C PHE A 392 2.52 -2.65 20.81
N ASP A 393 1.97 -1.54 20.35
CA ASP A 393 1.81 -0.38 21.24
C ASP A 393 0.50 -0.52 22.03
N LEU A 394 0.39 0.19 23.15
CA LEU A 394 -0.84 0.26 23.94
C LEU A 394 -1.95 0.86 23.07
N ILE A 395 -3.03 0.10 22.90
CA ILE A 395 -4.24 0.59 22.23
C ILE A 395 -4.80 1.75 23.07
N LYS A 396 -4.79 2.95 22.48
CA LYS A 396 -5.41 4.13 23.08
C LYS A 396 -6.79 4.31 22.47
N ASN A 397 -7.80 4.18 23.31
CA ASN A 397 -9.14 4.57 22.91
C ASN A 397 -9.23 6.10 22.91
N GLY A 398 -9.87 6.64 21.89
CA GLY A 398 -10.02 8.08 21.76
C GLY A 398 -10.30 8.51 20.33
N THR A 399 -10.41 9.82 20.16
CA THR A 399 -10.68 10.44 18.87
C THR A 399 -9.45 11.17 18.38
N THR A 400 -9.21 11.09 17.07
CA THR A 400 -8.21 11.90 16.38
C THR A 400 -8.89 12.94 15.52
N ALA A 401 -8.37 14.17 15.53
CA ALA A 401 -8.81 15.26 14.66
C ALA A 401 -7.61 15.86 13.94
N ILE A 402 -7.86 16.40 12.75
CA ILE A 402 -6.87 17.13 11.97
C ILE A 402 -7.20 18.61 11.97
N ASN A 403 -6.16 19.44 12.08
CA ASN A 403 -6.23 20.86 11.82
C ASN A 403 -5.19 21.23 10.74
N ILE A 404 -5.66 21.92 9.70
CA ILE A 404 -4.82 22.44 8.61
C ILE A 404 -5.09 23.93 8.47
N LYS A 405 -4.03 24.72 8.35
CA LYS A 405 -4.09 26.13 7.93
C LYS A 405 -3.33 26.31 6.64
N PHE A 406 -3.85 27.12 5.73
CA PHE A 406 -3.27 27.43 4.44
C PHE A 406 -2.82 28.89 4.41
N SER A 407 -1.67 29.16 3.78
CA SER A 407 -1.17 30.52 3.54
C SER A 407 -1.85 31.21 2.36
N GLN A 408 -2.49 30.44 1.49
CA GLN A 408 -3.32 30.90 0.38
C GLN A 408 -4.65 30.14 0.42
N PRO A 409 -5.74 30.71 -0.12
CA PRO A 409 -7.01 30.00 -0.12
C PRO A 409 -6.90 28.72 -0.93
N VAL A 410 -7.60 27.67 -0.48
CA VAL A 410 -7.72 26.41 -1.23
C VAL A 410 -8.18 26.72 -2.66
N PRO A 411 -7.50 26.17 -3.70
CA PRO A 411 -7.76 26.52 -5.09
C PRO A 411 -9.17 26.14 -5.54
N GLU A 412 -9.56 26.69 -6.69
CA GLU A 412 -10.83 26.38 -7.35
C GLU A 412 -10.99 24.86 -7.59
N GLY A 413 -12.21 24.36 -7.40
CA GLY A 413 -12.52 22.92 -7.50
C GLY A 413 -12.26 22.12 -6.21
N GLY A 414 -11.58 22.72 -5.23
CA GLY A 414 -11.32 22.10 -3.93
C GLY A 414 -10.24 21.01 -3.94
N VAL A 415 -9.90 20.54 -2.74
CA VAL A 415 -8.81 19.58 -2.51
C VAL A 415 -9.34 18.39 -1.71
N MET A 416 -8.86 17.20 -2.03
CA MET A 416 -9.15 15.98 -1.30
C MET A 416 -7.96 15.64 -0.40
N LEU A 417 -8.22 15.53 0.89
CA LEU A 417 -7.29 14.98 1.87
C LEU A 417 -7.50 13.47 1.95
N VAL A 418 -6.46 12.71 1.62
CA VAL A 418 -6.43 11.25 1.74
C VAL A 418 -5.66 10.89 3.01
N VAL A 419 -6.32 10.18 3.91
CA VAL A 419 -5.80 9.81 5.23
C VAL A 419 -5.68 8.30 5.32
N MET A 420 -4.52 7.83 5.74
CA MET A 420 -4.24 6.44 6.07
C MET A 420 -3.82 6.35 7.54
N GLY A 421 -4.67 5.76 8.38
CA GLY A 421 -4.35 5.42 9.76
C GLY A 421 -3.93 3.97 9.86
N GLU A 422 -2.91 3.68 10.67
CA GLU A 422 -2.51 2.32 10.99
C GLU A 422 -2.74 2.05 12.48
N ALA A 423 -3.35 0.91 12.79
CA ALA A 423 -3.56 0.48 14.15
C ALA A 423 -3.18 -1.00 14.31
N ASP A 424 -2.68 -1.36 15.48
CA ASP A 424 -2.43 -2.75 15.80
C ASP A 424 -3.77 -3.46 16.02
N SER A 425 -3.92 -4.67 15.46
CA SER A 425 -5.10 -5.51 15.68
C SER A 425 -4.73 -7.00 15.70
N LEU A 426 -5.51 -7.78 16.42
CA LEU A 426 -5.39 -9.22 16.51
C LEU A 426 -6.62 -9.94 15.93
N ILE A 427 -6.38 -10.78 14.93
CA ILE A 427 -7.38 -11.71 14.40
C ILE A 427 -7.16 -13.08 15.04
N MET A 428 -8.23 -13.68 15.55
CA MET A 428 -8.22 -14.98 16.20
C MET A 428 -9.10 -15.96 15.44
N LEU A 429 -8.60 -17.19 15.24
CA LEU A 429 -9.38 -18.30 14.70
C LEU A 429 -9.44 -19.44 15.72
N ASP A 430 -10.66 -19.86 16.06
CA ASP A 430 -10.89 -20.98 16.98
C ASP A 430 -10.85 -22.36 16.28
N LYS A 431 -11.13 -23.42 17.05
CA LYS A 431 -11.23 -24.79 16.53
C LYS A 431 -12.23 -24.94 15.38
N ASN A 432 -13.32 -24.18 15.41
CA ASN A 432 -14.38 -24.20 14.39
C ASN A 432 -14.09 -23.25 13.22
N ARG A 433 -12.91 -22.60 13.21
CA ARG A 433 -12.53 -21.57 12.24
C ARG A 433 -13.43 -20.35 12.27
N THR A 434 -14.09 -20.11 13.41
CA THR A 434 -14.80 -18.87 13.68
C THR A 434 -13.79 -17.78 13.92
N ILE A 435 -13.96 -16.66 13.21
CA ILE A 435 -13.09 -15.50 13.34
C ILE A 435 -13.60 -14.62 14.47
N ALA A 436 -12.70 -14.17 15.33
CA ALA A 436 -12.91 -13.11 16.30
C ALA A 436 -11.81 -12.04 16.16
N SER A 437 -12.16 -10.78 16.41
CA SER A 437 -11.20 -9.66 16.46
C SER A 437 -11.19 -9.03 17.85
N ASP A 438 -10.05 -8.50 18.25
CA ASP A 438 -9.85 -7.78 19.51
C ASP A 438 -10.76 -6.56 19.70
N THR A 439 -11.15 -5.89 18.61
CA THR A 439 -12.12 -4.77 18.60
C THR A 439 -13.58 -5.19 18.83
N THR A 440 -13.89 -6.48 18.91
CA THR A 440 -15.26 -7.01 19.08
C THR A 440 -15.47 -7.78 20.38
N ILE A 441 -14.59 -7.59 21.37
CA ILE A 441 -14.69 -8.25 22.68
C ILE A 441 -15.50 -7.39 23.65
#